data_AF-A0A1G9FTY2-F1
#
_entry.id   AF-A0A1G9FTY2-F1
#
_cell.length_a   1.000
_cell.length_b   1.000
_cell.length_c   1.000
_cell.angle_alpha   90.00
_cell.angle_beta   90.00
_cell.angle_gamma   90.00
#
_symmetry.space_group_name_H-M   'P 1'
#
loop_
_entity.id
_entity.type
_entity.pdbx_description
1 polymer ?
#
loop_
_entity_poly.entity_id
_entity_poly.type
_entity_poly.pdbx_seq_one_letter_code
_entity_poly.pdbx_strand_id
1 'polypeptide(L)'
;MKYSRNDEFPAPLSTARARKVLANHFRALRFSVKDLPDGLEVRAGSDFVFRLLGFLAPRSLPVELTVQLEELGGGTIVKARASDRLGWYMSDRMFFGTEKALDGKLAALLKESRMALGVDER
;
A
#
# COMPACT_ATOMS: atom_id res chain seq x y z
N MET A 1 7.82 -14.42 -7.69
CA MET A 1 6.95 -13.43 -8.37
C MET A 1 6.21 -12.70 -7.26
N LYS A 2 6.23 -11.36 -7.21
CA LYS A 2 5.57 -10.61 -6.15
C LYS A 2 4.05 -10.76 -6.26
N TYR A 3 3.39 -11.09 -5.16
CA TYR A 3 1.95 -11.00 -5.06
C TYR A 3 1.56 -9.53 -4.89
N SER A 4 0.59 -9.08 -5.68
CA SER A 4 0.14 -7.69 -5.63
C SER A 4 -1.34 -7.56 -5.94
N ARG A 5 -1.96 -6.58 -5.31
CA ARG A 5 -3.30 -6.06 -5.64
C ARG A 5 -3.16 -4.66 -6.22
N ASN A 6 -4.01 -4.36 -7.18
CA ASN A 6 -4.08 -3.05 -7.80
C ASN A 6 -5.47 -2.47 -7.60
N ASP A 7 -5.54 -1.16 -7.55
CA ASP A 7 -6.77 -0.39 -7.49
C ASP A 7 -6.59 0.90 -8.28
N GLU A 8 -7.63 1.33 -8.98
CA GLU A 8 -7.62 2.54 -9.78
C GLU A 8 -8.91 3.31 -9.55
N PHE A 9 -8.79 4.59 -9.19
CA PHE A 9 -9.95 5.41 -8.90
C PHE A 9 -9.69 6.91 -9.12
N PRO A 10 -10.72 7.66 -9.54
CA PRO A 10 -10.63 9.11 -9.64
C PRO A 10 -10.74 9.75 -8.25
N ALA A 11 -10.04 10.87 -8.06
CA ALA A 11 -10.15 11.73 -6.88
C ALA A 11 -10.40 13.19 -7.31
N PRO A 12 -11.31 13.93 -6.65
CA PRO A 12 -11.67 15.30 -7.00
C PRO A 12 -10.65 16.31 -6.45
N LEU A 13 -9.36 15.98 -6.51
CA LEU A 13 -8.24 16.78 -6.02
C LEU A 13 -7.19 16.90 -7.11
N SER A 14 -6.45 18.00 -7.13
CA SER A 14 -5.24 18.09 -7.96
C SER A 14 -4.18 17.11 -7.50
N THR A 15 -3.28 16.70 -8.40
CA THR A 15 -2.22 15.73 -8.13
C THR A 15 -1.38 16.12 -6.93
N ALA A 16 -0.96 17.39 -6.86
CA ALA A 16 -0.19 17.93 -5.74
C ALA A 16 -0.96 17.84 -4.40
N ARG A 17 -2.27 18.09 -4.40
CA ARG A 17 -3.08 18.03 -3.18
C ARG A 17 -3.36 16.59 -2.77
N ALA A 18 -3.72 15.71 -3.71
CA ALA A 18 -3.90 14.29 -3.48
C ALA A 18 -2.64 13.67 -2.88
N ARG A 19 -1.47 13.97 -3.45
CA ARG A 19 -0.16 13.53 -2.95
C ARG A 19 0.07 13.94 -1.49
N LYS A 20 -0.15 15.21 -1.17
CA LYS A 20 0.06 15.74 0.19
C LYS A 20 -0.89 15.08 1.20
N VAL A 21 -2.15 14.89 0.82
CA VAL A 21 -3.17 14.25 1.65
C VAL A 21 -2.79 12.79 1.94
N LEU A 22 -2.47 12.01 0.90
CA LEU A 22 -2.02 10.62 1.05
C LEU A 22 -0.77 10.53 1.94
N ALA A 23 0.25 11.34 1.66
CA ALA A 23 1.50 11.30 2.42
C ALA A 23 1.28 11.63 3.91
N ASN A 24 0.44 12.62 4.21
CA ASN A 24 0.12 12.98 5.59
C ASN A 24 -0.70 11.89 6.30
N HIS A 25 -1.69 11.32 5.62
CA HIS A 25 -2.51 10.22 6.14
C HIS A 25 -1.66 9.02 6.54
N PHE A 26 -0.82 8.53 5.63
CA PHE A 26 0.02 7.36 5.89
C PHE A 26 1.10 7.64 6.95
N ARG A 27 1.65 8.87 7.03
CA ARG A 27 2.56 9.26 8.12
C ARG A 27 1.86 9.29 9.48
N ALA A 28 0.60 9.75 9.53
CA ALA A 28 -0.20 9.73 10.76
C ALA A 28 -0.43 8.29 11.27
N LEU A 29 -0.59 7.35 10.34
CA LEU A 29 -0.66 5.91 10.61
C LEU A 29 0.72 5.26 10.89
N ARG A 30 1.79 6.06 11.06
CA ARG A 30 3.16 5.62 11.36
C ARG A 30 3.81 4.78 10.26
N PHE A 31 3.33 4.86 9.03
CA PHE A 31 4.01 4.21 7.89
C PHE A 31 5.18 5.04 7.39
N SER A 32 6.15 4.36 6.79
CA SER A 32 7.25 5.03 6.10
C SER A 32 6.76 5.48 4.73
N VAL A 33 6.82 6.78 4.45
CA VAL A 33 6.40 7.36 3.17
C VAL A 33 7.60 7.96 2.46
N LYS A 34 7.81 7.55 1.21
CA LYS A 34 8.84 8.06 0.31
C LYS A 34 8.18 8.72 -0.90
N ASP A 35 8.61 9.94 -1.19
CA ASP A 35 8.17 10.68 -2.36
C ASP A 35 8.84 10.13 -3.64
N LEU A 36 8.05 9.94 -4.70
CA LEU A 36 8.49 9.53 -6.03
C LEU A 36 8.18 10.63 -7.07
N PRO A 37 8.83 10.67 -8.24
CA PRO A 37 8.54 11.70 -9.25
C PRO A 37 7.06 11.78 -9.63
N ASP A 38 6.40 10.63 -9.80
CA ASP A 38 5.03 10.44 -10.29
C ASP A 38 4.02 10.08 -9.19
N GLY A 39 4.42 10.16 -7.91
CA GLY A 39 3.54 9.84 -6.79
C GLY A 39 4.28 9.54 -5.50
N LEU A 40 3.98 8.42 -4.86
CA LEU A 40 4.55 8.05 -3.57
C LEU A 40 4.62 6.54 -3.34
N GLU A 41 5.54 6.15 -2.49
CA GLU A 41 5.71 4.78 -1.99
C GLU A 41 5.48 4.78 -0.48
N VAL A 42 4.64 3.87 -0.01
CA VAL A 42 4.36 3.65 1.42
C VAL A 42 4.84 2.26 1.78
N ARG A 43 5.57 2.14 2.89
CA ARG A 43 6.07 0.87 3.40
C ARG A 43 5.54 0.61 4.79
N ALA A 44 5.12 -0.63 5.03
CA ALA A 44 4.67 -1.12 6.32
C ALA A 44 5.37 -2.43 6.69
N GLY A 45 5.53 -2.67 7.99
CA GLY A 45 6.20 -3.86 8.51
C GLY A 45 7.72 -3.74 8.57
N SER A 46 8.39 -4.83 8.93
CA SER A 46 9.84 -4.88 9.12
C SER A 46 10.42 -6.18 8.57
N ASP A 47 11.32 -6.06 7.59
CA ASP A 47 11.99 -7.23 6.99
C ASP A 47 12.78 -8.01 8.03
N PHE A 48 13.45 -7.30 8.95
CA PHE A 48 14.28 -7.94 9.96
C PHE A 48 13.44 -8.77 10.94
N VAL A 49 12.38 -8.17 11.49
CA VAL A 49 11.49 -8.86 12.43
C VAL A 49 10.80 -10.04 11.75
N PHE A 50 10.35 -9.86 10.51
CA PHE A 50 9.71 -10.92 9.77
C PHE A 50 10.67 -12.05 9.38
N ARG A 51 11.92 -11.75 8.99
CA ARG A 51 12.94 -12.79 8.75
C ARG A 51 13.26 -13.59 10.01
N LEU A 52 13.20 -12.97 11.18
CA LEU A 52 13.52 -13.62 12.45
C LEU A 52 12.35 -14.47 13.00
N LEU A 53 11.11 -13.96 12.92
CA LEU A 53 9.94 -14.57 13.56
C LEU A 53 8.97 -15.24 12.57
N GLY A 54 9.11 -14.97 11.29
CA GLY A 54 8.25 -15.49 10.24
C GLY A 54 6.75 -15.27 10.51
N PHE A 55 5.97 -16.33 10.34
CA PHE A 55 4.51 -16.32 10.52
C PHE A 55 4.05 -15.99 11.95
N LEU A 56 4.94 -16.05 12.96
CA LEU A 56 4.64 -15.67 14.33
C LEU A 56 4.49 -14.15 14.51
N ALA A 57 4.92 -13.36 13.52
CA ALA A 57 4.80 -11.90 13.52
C ALA A 57 3.97 -11.39 12.32
N PRO A 58 2.68 -11.76 12.19
CA PRO A 58 1.86 -11.38 11.04
C PRO A 58 1.67 -9.85 10.95
N ARG A 59 1.70 -9.15 12.09
CA ARG A 59 1.67 -7.67 12.13
C ARG A 59 2.91 -7.03 11.52
N SER A 60 4.04 -7.74 11.51
CA SER A 60 5.31 -7.25 10.96
C SER A 60 5.50 -7.57 9.48
N LEU A 61 4.52 -8.25 8.84
CA LEU A 61 4.55 -8.58 7.40
C LEU A 61 4.96 -7.35 6.56
N PRO A 62 6.12 -7.41 5.89
CA PRO A 62 6.62 -6.34 5.04
C PRO A 62 5.84 -6.23 3.74
N VAL A 63 5.12 -5.13 3.60
CA VAL A 63 4.31 -4.79 2.43
C VAL A 63 4.62 -3.37 1.98
N GLU A 64 4.37 -3.10 0.71
CA GLU A 64 4.53 -1.80 0.09
C GLU A 64 3.26 -1.41 -0.67
N LEU A 65 3.00 -0.11 -0.74
CA LEU A 65 1.95 0.49 -1.55
C LEU A 65 2.61 1.57 -2.41
N THR A 66 2.56 1.39 -3.72
CA THR A 66 2.97 2.42 -4.69
C THR A 66 1.72 3.11 -5.20
N VAL A 67 1.69 4.42 -5.15
CA VAL A 67 0.61 5.23 -5.70
C VAL A 67 1.18 6.12 -6.78
N GLN A 68 0.62 6.00 -7.99
CA GLN A 68 0.87 6.91 -9.10
C GLN A 68 -0.32 7.84 -9.26
N LEU A 69 -0.03 9.11 -9.55
CA LEU A 69 -1.02 10.17 -9.65
C LEU A 69 -0.91 10.82 -11.03
N GLU A 70 -1.97 10.76 -11.82
CA GLU A 70 -2.01 11.38 -13.14
C GLU A 70 -3.15 12.40 -13.19
N GLU A 71 -2.97 13.52 -13.87
CA GLU A 71 -4.01 14.54 -13.99
C GLU A 71 -5.15 14.07 -14.90
N LEU A 72 -6.39 14.34 -14.46
CA LEU A 72 -7.59 14.03 -15.23
C LEU A 72 -8.53 15.25 -15.20
N GLY A 73 -8.55 16.03 -16.29
CA GLY A 73 -9.38 17.23 -16.55
C GLY A 73 -10.34 17.73 -15.45
N GLY A 74 -9.82 18.15 -14.29
CA GLY A 74 -10.60 18.57 -13.11
C GLY A 74 -10.28 17.84 -11.79
N GLY A 75 -9.44 16.81 -11.82
CA GLY A 75 -9.04 16.00 -10.68
C GLY A 75 -7.79 15.16 -10.97
N THR A 76 -7.66 14.04 -10.29
CA THR A 76 -6.52 13.12 -10.40
C THR A 76 -7.03 11.70 -10.55
N ILE A 77 -6.46 10.92 -11.46
CA ILE A 77 -6.59 9.46 -11.44
C ILE A 77 -5.49 8.88 -10.56
N VAL A 78 -5.90 8.02 -9.62
CA VAL A 78 -5.02 7.40 -8.64
C VAL A 78 -4.86 5.94 -9.01
N LYS A 79 -3.63 5.52 -9.31
CA LYS A 79 -3.29 4.12 -9.58
C LYS A 79 -2.49 3.59 -8.39
N ALA A 80 -3.13 2.79 -7.56
CA ALA A 80 -2.58 2.25 -6.34
C ALA A 80 -2.23 0.77 -6.53
N ARG A 81 -1.02 0.38 -6.14
CA ARG A 81 -0.53 -1.00 -6.19
C ARG A 81 0.03 -1.38 -4.83
N ALA A 82 -0.65 -2.29 -4.13
CA ALA A 82 -0.15 -2.88 -2.91
C ALA A 82 0.54 -4.21 -3.24
N SER A 83 1.79 -4.38 -2.84
CA SER A 83 2.56 -5.59 -3.09
C SER A 83 3.32 -6.07 -1.86
N ASP A 84 3.68 -7.35 -1.91
CA ASP A 84 4.58 -7.92 -0.95
C ASP A 84 6.01 -7.49 -1.24
N ARG A 85 6.72 -6.96 -0.22
CA ARG A 85 8.02 -6.32 -0.47
C ARG A 85 9.11 -7.33 -0.80
N LEU A 86 9.05 -8.50 -0.16
CA LEU A 86 10.11 -9.50 -0.24
C LEU A 86 9.98 -10.41 -1.48
N GLY A 87 8.78 -10.72 -1.95
CA GLY A 87 8.51 -11.41 -3.22
C GLY A 87 8.43 -12.94 -3.17
N TRP A 88 8.39 -13.54 -1.98
CA TRP A 88 8.44 -15.00 -1.75
C TRP A 88 7.45 -15.54 -0.71
N TYR A 89 6.61 -14.71 -0.08
CA TYR A 89 5.70 -15.21 0.98
C TYR A 89 4.68 -16.25 0.47
N MET A 90 4.27 -16.17 -0.80
CA MET A 90 3.36 -17.14 -1.41
C MET A 90 4.08 -18.34 -2.06
N SER A 91 5.41 -18.33 -2.11
CA SER A 91 6.20 -19.37 -2.78
C SER A 91 6.92 -20.30 -1.81
N ASP A 92 7.13 -19.87 -0.55
CA ASP A 92 7.86 -20.63 0.45
C ASP A 92 6.91 -21.42 1.36
N ARG A 93 7.14 -22.73 1.42
CA ARG A 93 6.33 -23.69 2.19
C ARG A 93 6.30 -23.39 3.70
N MET A 94 7.28 -22.64 4.22
CA MET A 94 7.32 -22.24 5.63
C MET A 94 6.23 -21.24 6.03
N PHE A 95 5.50 -20.65 5.06
CA PHE A 95 4.55 -19.57 5.32
C PHE A 95 3.11 -19.89 4.86
N PHE A 96 2.79 -21.16 4.59
CA PHE A 96 1.42 -21.60 4.32
C PHE A 96 0.48 -21.12 5.44
N GLY A 97 -0.52 -20.33 5.08
CA GLY A 97 -1.47 -19.70 6.02
C GLY A 97 -1.29 -18.19 6.23
N THR A 98 -0.16 -17.61 5.79
CA THR A 98 0.03 -16.13 5.79
C THR A 98 -0.67 -15.44 4.62
N GLU A 99 -1.18 -16.19 3.65
CA GLU A 99 -1.84 -15.66 2.45
C GLU A 99 -3.03 -14.76 2.79
N LYS A 100 -3.95 -15.21 3.65
CA LYS A 100 -5.10 -14.39 4.08
C LYS A 100 -4.67 -13.12 4.83
N ALA A 101 -3.60 -13.22 5.63
CA ALA A 101 -3.07 -12.07 6.37
C ALA A 101 -2.37 -11.06 5.45
N LEU A 102 -1.62 -11.56 4.47
CA LEU A 102 -0.99 -10.75 3.42
C LEU A 102 -2.07 -10.08 2.58
N ASP A 103 -3.02 -10.86 2.06
CA ASP A 103 -4.12 -10.40 1.23
C ASP A 103 -4.96 -9.32 1.93
N GLY A 104 -5.34 -9.56 3.19
CA GLY A 104 -6.03 -8.60 4.03
C GLY A 104 -5.23 -7.32 4.28
N LYS A 105 -3.91 -7.42 4.46
CA LYS A 105 -3.03 -6.23 4.59
C LYS A 105 -2.92 -5.43 3.30
N LEU A 106 -2.80 -6.10 2.15
CA LEU A 106 -2.73 -5.43 0.86
C LEU A 106 -4.07 -4.72 0.56
N ALA A 107 -5.19 -5.39 0.80
CA ALA A 107 -6.52 -4.80 0.67
C ALA A 107 -6.71 -3.60 1.62
N ALA A 108 -6.25 -3.71 2.88
CA ALA A 108 -6.31 -2.60 3.82
C ALA A 108 -5.50 -1.38 3.35
N LEU A 109 -4.29 -1.57 2.79
CA LEU A 109 -3.51 -0.45 2.25
C LEU A 109 -4.21 0.26 1.09
N LEU A 110 -4.82 -0.50 0.18
CA LEU A 110 -5.60 0.08 -0.93
C LEU A 110 -6.81 0.86 -0.39
N LYS A 111 -7.54 0.27 0.57
CA LYS A 111 -8.67 0.94 1.23
C LYS A 111 -8.26 2.23 1.94
N GLU A 112 -7.15 2.23 2.67
CA GLU A 112 -6.63 3.43 3.33
C GLU A 112 -6.30 4.53 2.32
N SER A 113 -5.81 4.18 1.12
CA SER A 113 -5.55 5.17 0.07
C SER A 113 -6.83 5.85 -0.44
N ARG A 114 -7.93 5.10 -0.55
CA ARG A 114 -9.26 5.63 -0.88
C ARG A 114 -9.81 6.53 0.22
N MET A 115 -9.76 6.05 1.47
CA MET A 115 -10.23 6.79 2.64
C MET A 115 -9.48 8.11 2.82
N ALA A 116 -8.15 8.12 2.63
CA ALA A 116 -7.35 9.34 2.69
C ALA A 116 -7.87 10.43 1.76
N LEU A 117 -8.34 10.04 0.57
CA LEU A 117 -8.84 10.96 -0.46
C LEU A 117 -10.35 11.20 -0.40
N GLY A 118 -11.03 10.66 0.62
CA GLY A 118 -12.48 10.80 0.79
C GLY A 118 -13.30 10.08 -0.28
N VAL A 119 -12.72 9.07 -0.93
CA VAL A 119 -13.41 8.25 -1.93
C VAL A 119 -13.94 7.02 -1.19
N ASP A 120 -15.20 7.05 -0.74
CA ASP A 120 -15.81 5.90 -0.07
C ASP A 120 -16.33 4.88 -1.10
N GLU A 121 -16.18 3.59 -0.81
CA GLU A 121 -16.80 2.52 -1.59
C GLU A 121 -18.29 2.50 -1.25
N ARG A 122 -19.14 3.02 -2.15
CA ARG A 122 -20.58 2.75 -2.12
C ARG A 122 -20.87 1.32 -2.54
#